data_AF-A0A1B8S9H4-F1
#
_entry.id   AF-A0A1B8S9H4-F1
#
_cell.length_a   1.000
_cell.length_b   1.000
_cell.length_c   1.000
_cell.angle_alpha   90.00
_cell.angle_beta   90.00
_cell.angle_gamma   90.00
#
_symmetry.space_group_name_H-M   'P 1'
#
loop_
_entity.id
_entity.type
_entity.pdbx_description
1 polymer ?
#
loop_
_entity_poly.entity_id
_entity_poly.type
_entity_poly.pdbx_seq_one_letter_code
_entity_poly.pdbx_strand_id
1 'polypeptide(L)'
;EYFTRPAPWHPATILTDWLISYVLELSYTSWRLQPYAVDLGDEGPPFRWDSERRALLRADLDAAFLHIYGLRRDEAEHVLDSFFVVRKYEERDFGEYRTRRLVLQAYDRMAAAIANGGTGWKPLADVPAGHGPRHQQ
;
A
#
# COMPACT_ATOMS: atom_id res chain seq x y z
N GLU A 1 -10.78 14.96 10.09
CA GLU A 1 -10.85 15.86 8.91
C GLU A 1 -9.79 15.61 7.84
N TYR A 2 -8.57 15.11 8.14
CA TYR A 2 -7.55 14.90 7.09
C TYR A 2 -7.90 13.74 6.14
N PHE A 3 -8.33 12.58 6.68
CA PHE A 3 -8.65 11.39 5.88
C PHE A 3 -9.91 11.52 5.00
N THR A 4 -10.75 12.53 5.24
CA THR A 4 -11.93 12.82 4.42
C THR A 4 -11.60 13.67 3.18
N ARG A 5 -10.34 14.04 2.98
CA ARG A 5 -9.88 14.77 1.79
C ARG A 5 -9.56 13.81 0.63
N PRO A 6 -9.56 14.30 -0.62
CA PRO A 6 -9.06 13.51 -1.74
C PRO A 6 -7.60 13.06 -1.56
N ALA A 7 -7.26 11.87 -2.05
CA ALA A 7 -5.88 11.40 -2.06
C ALA A 7 -5.01 12.29 -2.99
N PRO A 8 -3.88 12.85 -2.53
CA PRO A 8 -3.08 13.79 -3.33
C PRO A 8 -2.61 13.23 -4.68
N TRP A 9 -2.28 11.94 -4.74
CA TRP A 9 -1.85 11.25 -5.96
C TRP A 9 -3.00 10.75 -6.84
N HIS A 10 -4.23 10.71 -6.31
CA HIS A 10 -5.42 10.26 -7.04
C HIS A 10 -6.69 10.99 -6.54
N PRO A 11 -6.91 12.26 -6.92
CA PRO A 11 -7.96 13.11 -6.37
C PRO A 11 -9.39 12.65 -6.69
N ALA A 12 -9.57 11.68 -7.58
CA ALA A 12 -10.86 11.06 -7.87
C ALA A 12 -11.38 10.17 -6.73
N THR A 13 -10.57 9.89 -5.70
CA THR A 13 -10.94 9.03 -4.57
C THR A 13 -10.65 9.74 -3.24
N ILE A 14 -11.54 9.58 -2.27
CA ILE A 14 -11.32 10.05 -0.90
C ILE A 14 -10.22 9.19 -0.26
N LEU A 15 -9.34 9.81 0.52
CA LEU A 15 -8.19 9.12 1.10
C LEU A 15 -8.61 7.92 1.97
N THR A 16 -9.69 8.02 2.74
CA THR A 16 -10.26 6.89 3.49
C THR A 16 -10.64 5.72 2.59
N ASP A 17 -11.36 5.95 1.49
CA ASP A 17 -11.82 4.87 0.60
C ASP A 17 -10.64 4.18 -0.10
N TRP A 18 -9.64 4.99 -0.50
CA TRP A 18 -8.38 4.48 -1.00
C TRP A 18 -7.70 3.59 0.05
N LEU A 19 -7.57 4.07 1.29
CA LEU A 19 -6.93 3.35 2.39
C LEU A 19 -7.66 2.05 2.74
N ILE A 20 -8.99 2.07 2.82
CA ILE A 20 -9.82 0.90 3.12
C ILE A 20 -9.53 -0.22 2.13
N SER A 21 -9.41 0.08 0.84
CA SER A 21 -9.10 -0.93 -0.18
C SER A 21 -7.80 -1.68 0.10
N TYR A 22 -6.75 -0.99 0.56
CA TYR A 22 -5.46 -1.59 0.91
C TYR A 22 -5.52 -2.36 2.22
N VAL A 23 -6.07 -1.75 3.27
CA VAL A 23 -6.09 -2.37 4.61
C VAL A 23 -7.03 -3.56 4.65
N LEU A 24 -8.17 -3.50 3.95
CA LEU A 24 -9.09 -4.62 3.82
C LEU A 24 -8.39 -5.83 3.20
N GLU A 25 -7.72 -5.66 2.05
CA GLU A 25 -7.03 -6.77 1.40
C GLU A 25 -5.82 -7.29 2.19
N LEU A 26 -5.08 -6.40 2.86
CA LEU A 26 -3.94 -6.80 3.68
C LEU A 26 -4.35 -7.50 4.98
N SER A 27 -5.56 -7.27 5.49
CA SER A 27 -6.05 -7.80 6.76
C SER A 27 -6.98 -9.00 6.58
N TYR A 28 -7.92 -8.96 5.63
CA TYR A 28 -8.99 -9.93 5.50
C TYR A 28 -8.56 -11.21 4.77
N THR A 29 -7.73 -12.04 5.41
CA THR A 29 -7.17 -13.27 4.82
C THR A 29 -7.76 -14.56 5.42
N SER A 30 -8.79 -14.47 6.25
CA SER A 30 -9.44 -15.61 6.90
C SER A 30 -10.91 -15.31 7.18
N TRP A 31 -11.76 -16.35 7.11
CA TRP A 31 -13.20 -16.25 7.45
C TRP A 31 -13.46 -15.74 8.86
N ARG A 32 -12.51 -15.94 9.79
CA ARG A 32 -12.63 -15.39 11.16
C ARG A 32 -12.65 -13.87 11.21
N LEU A 33 -12.13 -13.21 10.18
CA LEU A 33 -12.11 -11.76 10.02
C LEU A 33 -13.29 -11.26 9.17
N GLN A 34 -14.28 -12.10 8.86
CA GLN A 34 -15.46 -11.69 8.09
C GLN A 34 -16.24 -10.55 8.76
N PRO A 35 -16.46 -10.51 10.09
CA PRO A 35 -17.11 -9.37 10.72
C PRO A 35 -16.35 -8.04 10.46
N TYR A 36 -15.01 -8.09 10.47
CA TYR A 36 -14.18 -6.93 10.14
C TYR A 36 -14.33 -6.48 8.68
N ALA A 37 -14.47 -7.42 7.74
CA ALA A 37 -14.71 -7.11 6.33
C ALA A 37 -16.08 -6.46 6.11
N VAL A 38 -17.11 -7.00 6.77
CA VAL A 38 -18.48 -6.46 6.73
C VAL A 38 -18.54 -5.04 7.29
N ASP A 39 -17.84 -4.77 8.40
CA ASP A 39 -17.73 -3.41 8.96
C ASP A 39 -17.08 -2.40 8.00
N LEU A 40 -16.27 -2.89 7.05
CA LEU A 40 -15.66 -2.11 5.97
C LEU A 40 -16.45 -2.14 4.66
N GLY A 41 -17.65 -2.73 4.65
CA GLY A 41 -18.54 -2.79 3.50
C GLY A 41 -18.22 -3.92 2.50
N ASP A 42 -17.45 -4.93 2.90
CA ASP A 42 -17.12 -6.08 2.07
C ASP A 42 -17.79 -7.36 2.56
N GLU A 43 -18.64 -7.94 1.71
CA GLU A 43 -19.35 -9.21 1.97
C GLU A 43 -18.71 -10.39 1.21
N GLY A 44 -17.58 -10.16 0.54
CA GLY A 44 -16.92 -11.16 -0.28
C GLY A 44 -16.18 -12.21 0.55
N PRO A 45 -15.68 -13.29 -0.09
CA PRO A 45 -14.80 -14.25 0.58
C PRO A 45 -13.46 -13.61 0.97
N PRO A 46 -12.72 -14.15 1.95
CA PRO A 46 -11.41 -13.66 2.32
C PRO A 46 -10.42 -13.66 1.14
N PHE A 47 -9.48 -12.74 1.15
CA PHE A 47 -8.40 -12.69 0.18
C PHE A 47 -7.43 -13.86 0.40
N ARG A 48 -6.89 -14.39 -0.70
CA ARG A 48 -5.84 -15.39 -0.64
C ARG A 48 -4.54 -14.76 -0.16
N TRP A 49 -3.80 -15.49 0.68
CA TRP A 49 -2.47 -15.06 1.06
C TRP A 49 -1.49 -15.19 -0.11
N ASP A 50 -0.97 -14.06 -0.57
CA ASP A 50 0.05 -13.96 -1.60
C ASP A 50 1.16 -13.01 -1.13
N SER A 51 2.34 -13.54 -0.83
CA SER A 51 3.45 -12.77 -0.28
C SER A 51 3.98 -11.69 -1.24
N GLU A 52 3.98 -11.95 -2.56
CA GLU A 52 4.50 -11.01 -3.55
C GLU A 52 3.54 -9.84 -3.74
N ARG A 53 2.25 -10.13 -3.93
CA ARG A 53 1.22 -9.11 -4.04
C ARG A 53 1.15 -8.25 -2.77
N ARG A 54 1.22 -8.86 -1.60
CA ARG A 54 1.23 -8.15 -0.31
C ARG A 54 2.44 -7.24 -0.15
N ALA A 55 3.59 -7.57 -0.73
CA ALA A 55 4.76 -6.69 -0.71
C ALA A 55 4.50 -5.41 -1.55
N LEU A 56 3.87 -5.54 -2.72
CA LEU A 56 3.51 -4.40 -3.57
C LEU A 56 2.45 -3.50 -2.90
N LEU A 57 1.40 -4.10 -2.34
CA LEU A 57 0.34 -3.34 -1.66
C LEU A 57 0.85 -2.61 -0.42
N ARG A 58 1.72 -3.25 0.38
CA ARG A 58 2.36 -2.59 1.53
C ARG A 58 3.27 -1.45 1.09
N ALA A 59 4.02 -1.64 0.01
CA ALA A 59 4.89 -0.58 -0.50
C ALA A 59 4.13 0.66 -0.97
N ASP A 60 3.01 0.49 -1.67
CA ASP A 60 2.10 1.60 -2.01
C ASP A 60 1.54 2.26 -0.74
N LEU A 61 1.14 1.48 0.26
CA LEU A 61 0.59 1.98 1.52
C LEU A 61 1.62 2.78 2.34
N ASP A 62 2.84 2.25 2.48
CA ASP A 62 3.94 2.92 3.17
C ASP A 62 4.31 4.22 2.46
N ALA A 63 4.41 4.20 1.12
CA ALA A 63 4.65 5.39 0.30
C ALA A 63 3.57 6.46 0.48
N ALA A 64 2.30 6.06 0.52
CA ALA A 64 1.18 6.97 0.79
C ALA A 64 1.34 7.66 2.15
N PHE A 65 1.70 6.92 3.20
CA PHE A 65 1.92 7.51 4.52
C PHE A 65 3.13 8.44 4.56
N LEU A 66 4.22 8.13 3.85
CA LEU A 66 5.38 9.04 3.73
C LEU A 66 4.96 10.39 3.11
N HIS A 67 4.11 10.38 2.09
CA HIS A 67 3.54 11.60 1.49
C HIS A 67 2.57 12.32 2.44
N ILE A 68 1.70 11.59 3.12
CA ILE A 68 0.74 12.15 4.10
C ILE A 68 1.46 12.87 5.23
N TYR A 69 2.55 12.29 5.74
CA TYR A 69 3.38 12.88 6.78
C TYR A 69 4.30 14.01 6.25
N GLY A 70 4.33 14.24 4.93
CA GLY A 70 5.07 15.34 4.32
C GLY A 70 6.58 15.10 4.25
N LEU A 71 7.03 13.84 4.28
CA LEU A 71 8.46 13.53 4.20
C LEU A 71 8.96 13.76 2.77
N ARG A 72 10.12 14.41 2.67
CA ARG A 72 10.88 14.50 1.43
C ARG A 72 11.50 13.15 1.08
N ARG A 73 11.93 13.02 -0.18
CA ARG A 73 12.45 11.76 -0.71
C ARG A 73 13.66 11.23 0.07
N ASP A 74 14.57 12.13 0.48
CA ASP A 74 15.76 11.83 1.31
C ASP A 74 15.39 11.41 2.73
N GLU A 75 14.38 12.06 3.32
CA GLU A 75 13.84 11.72 4.64
C GLU A 75 13.17 10.35 4.63
N ALA A 76 12.41 10.04 3.57
CA ALA A 76 11.83 8.72 3.35
C ALA A 76 12.90 7.62 3.26
N GLU A 77 14.00 7.85 2.53
CA GLU A 77 15.12 6.91 2.50
C GLU A 77 15.71 6.70 3.89
N HIS A 78 15.94 7.79 4.64
CA HIS A 78 16.51 7.72 5.98
C HIS A 78 15.62 6.90 6.94
N VAL A 79 14.30 7.09 6.87
CA VAL A 79 13.34 6.29 7.64
C VAL A 79 13.44 4.81 7.27
N LEU A 80 13.48 4.48 5.99
CA LEU A 80 13.60 3.09 5.53
C LEU A 80 14.93 2.47 5.97
N ASP A 81 16.02 3.22 5.92
CA ASP A 81 17.34 2.73 6.33
C ASP A 81 17.44 2.47 7.85
N SER A 82 16.52 2.99 8.66
CA SER A 82 16.46 2.70 10.10
C SER A 82 16.00 1.27 10.43
N PHE A 83 15.37 0.55 9.49
CA PHE A 83 14.88 -0.82 9.68
C PHE A 83 15.96 -1.89 9.41
N PHE A 84 17.10 -1.80 10.11
CA PHE A 84 18.29 -2.64 9.89
C PHE A 84 18.00 -4.16 9.93
N VAL A 85 17.08 -4.61 10.78
CA VAL A 85 16.71 -6.03 10.89
C VAL A 85 16.01 -6.53 9.63
N VAL A 86 15.05 -5.76 9.10
CA VAL A 86 14.35 -6.09 7.86
C VAL A 86 15.35 -6.11 6.70
N ARG A 87 16.19 -5.08 6.60
CA ARG A 87 17.24 -4.99 5.60
C ARG A 87 18.15 -6.22 5.61
N LYS A 88 18.66 -6.62 6.78
CA LYS A 88 19.53 -7.80 6.92
C LYS A 88 18.86 -9.08 6.43
N TYR A 89 17.58 -9.30 6.73
CA TYR A 89 16.86 -10.48 6.29
C TYR A 89 16.59 -10.46 4.78
N GLU A 90 16.19 -9.31 4.22
CA GLU A 90 15.93 -9.20 2.79
C GLU A 90 17.22 -9.30 1.95
N GLU A 91 18.34 -8.71 2.41
CA GLU A 91 19.64 -8.88 1.75
C GLU A 91 20.10 -10.34 1.75
N ARG A 92 19.81 -11.09 2.83
CA ARG A 92 20.08 -12.54 2.89
C ARG A 92 19.18 -13.35 1.94
N ASP A 93 17.88 -13.07 1.95
CA ASP A 93 16.88 -13.92 1.27
C ASP A 93 16.69 -13.57 -0.21
N PHE A 94 16.87 -12.29 -0.57
CA PHE A 94 16.62 -11.76 -1.92
C PHE A 94 17.84 -11.11 -2.57
N GLY A 95 18.95 -10.93 -1.83
CA GLY A 95 20.16 -10.26 -2.35
C GLY A 95 20.01 -8.73 -2.48
N GLU A 96 18.89 -8.17 -2.05
CA GLU A 96 18.61 -6.73 -2.10
C GLU A 96 17.74 -6.30 -0.91
N TYR A 97 17.78 -5.01 -0.55
CA TYR A 97 16.80 -4.42 0.36
C TYR A 97 15.47 -4.14 -0.37
N ARG A 98 14.74 -5.20 -0.70
CA ARG A 98 13.54 -5.20 -1.56
C ARG A 98 12.47 -4.21 -1.09
N THR A 99 12.20 -4.15 0.22
CA THR A 99 11.21 -3.22 0.80
C THR A 99 11.57 -1.78 0.48
N ARG A 100 12.83 -1.36 0.72
CA ARG A 100 13.28 0.00 0.38
C ARG A 100 13.10 0.30 -1.10
N ARG A 101 13.51 -0.60 -1.99
CA ARG A 101 13.34 -0.41 -3.44
C ARG A 101 11.87 -0.23 -3.82
N LEU A 102 10.96 -1.07 -3.31
CA LEU A 102 9.54 -1.01 -3.65
C LEU A 102 8.85 0.23 -3.08
N VAL A 103 9.06 0.55 -1.80
CA VAL A 103 8.44 1.73 -1.15
C VAL A 103 8.88 3.00 -1.85
N LEU A 104 10.17 3.13 -2.17
CA LEU A 104 10.69 4.30 -2.88
C LEU A 104 10.18 4.38 -4.32
N GLN A 105 10.03 3.24 -5.01
CA GLN A 105 9.41 3.21 -6.33
C GLN A 105 7.95 3.69 -6.28
N ALA A 106 7.16 3.24 -5.29
CA ALA A 106 5.80 3.71 -5.09
C ALA A 106 5.76 5.21 -4.73
N TYR A 107 6.66 5.65 -3.85
CA TYR A 107 6.79 7.05 -3.46
C TYR A 107 7.05 7.93 -4.69
N ASP A 108 7.97 7.53 -5.56
CA ASP A 108 8.33 8.30 -6.77
C ASP A 108 7.16 8.35 -7.76
N ARG A 109 6.39 7.26 -7.91
CA ARG A 109 5.15 7.25 -8.72
C ARG A 109 4.09 8.20 -8.17
N MET A 110 3.90 8.22 -6.85
CA MET A 110 2.96 9.14 -6.20
C MET A 110 3.43 10.58 -6.31
N ALA A 111 4.72 10.85 -6.10
CA ALA A 111 5.31 12.18 -6.23
C ALA A 111 5.12 12.74 -7.66
N ALA A 112 5.37 11.91 -8.69
CA ALA A 112 5.14 12.29 -10.07
C ALA A 112 3.66 12.59 -10.36
N ALA A 113 2.74 11.78 -9.83
CA ALA A 113 1.31 12.03 -10.00
C ALA A 113 0.87 13.32 -9.29
N ILE A 114 1.32 13.55 -8.05
CA ILE A 114 1.06 14.79 -7.30
C ILE A 114 1.56 16.01 -8.08
N ALA A 115 2.78 15.95 -8.63
CA ALA A 115 3.34 17.02 -9.45
C ALA A 115 2.52 17.29 -10.73
N ASN A 116 1.85 16.27 -11.27
CA ASN A 116 0.94 16.35 -12.40
C ASN A 116 -0.53 16.60 -12.00
N GLY A 117 -0.77 17.21 -10.83
CA GLY A 117 -2.12 17.55 -10.35
C GLY A 117 -2.96 16.34 -9.93
N GLY A 118 -2.32 15.23 -9.57
CA GLY A 118 -2.96 13.99 -9.15
C GLY A 118 -3.40 13.08 -10.31
N THR A 119 -2.79 13.23 -11.48
CA THR A 119 -3.12 12.43 -12.68
C THR A 119 -2.03 11.40 -13.00
N GLY A 120 -2.43 10.28 -13.59
CA GLY A 120 -1.49 9.26 -14.08
C GLY A 120 -0.86 8.37 -13.01
N TRP A 121 -1.29 8.45 -11.76
CA TRP A 121 -0.89 7.49 -10.72
C TRP A 121 -1.35 6.07 -11.09
N LYS A 122 -0.47 5.10 -10.89
CA LYS A 122 -0.75 3.67 -11.01
C LYS A 122 -0.14 2.91 -9.84
N PRO A 123 -0.89 2.01 -9.19
CA PRO A 123 -0.36 1.18 -8.11
C PRO A 123 0.79 0.29 -8.58
N LEU A 124 1.58 -0.22 -7.64
CA LEU A 124 2.64 -1.19 -7.96
C LEU A 124 2.07 -2.54 -8.43
N ALA A 125 0.93 -2.96 -7.87
CA ALA A 125 0.24 -4.18 -8.29
C ALA A 125 -0.63 -3.94 -9.52
N ASP A 126 -0.63 -4.87 -10.48
CA ASP A 126 -1.43 -4.77 -11.71
C ASP A 126 -2.93 -4.75 -11.43
N VAL A 127 -3.36 -5.61 -10.50
CA VAL A 127 -4.75 -5.61 -9.99
C VAL A 127 -4.83 -4.65 -8.80
N PRO A 128 -5.73 -3.64 -8.82
CA PRO A 128 -5.89 -2.71 -7.71
C PRO A 128 -6.15 -3.38 -6.37
N ALA A 129 -5.86 -2.68 -5.28
CA ALA A 129 -6.22 -3.12 -3.93
C ALA A 129 -7.73 -3.34 -3.80
N GLY A 130 -8.15 -4.28 -2.96
CA GLY A 130 -9.55 -4.67 -2.77
C GLY A 130 -10.08 -5.65 -3.84
N HIS A 131 -9.36 -5.80 -4.96
CA HIS A 131 -9.76 -6.61 -6.11
C HIS A 131 -8.84 -7.83 -6.32
N GLY A 132 -7.96 -8.13 -5.36
CA GLY A 132 -7.09 -9.29 -5.41
C GLY A 132 -7.83 -10.63 -5.40
N PRO A 133 -7.11 -11.73 -5.67
CA PRO A 133 -7.68 -13.07 -5.70
C PRO A 133 -8.23 -13.48 -4.33
N ARG A 134 -9.44 -14.04 -4.31
CA ARG A 134 -10.16 -14.48 -3.11
C ARG A 134 -10.30 -15.99 -3.04
N HIS A 135 -10.60 -16.49 -1.85
CA HIS A 135 -11.00 -17.89 -1.67
C HIS A 135 -12.33 -18.16 -2.39
N GLN A 136 -12.56 -19.41 -2.78
CA GLN A 136 -13.87 -19.83 -3.25
C GLN A 136 -14.85 -19.85 -2.08
N GLN A 137 -16.12 -19.56 -2.35
CA GLN A 137 -17.22 -19.71 -1.40
C GLN A 137 -17.45 -21.19 -1.06
#